data_AF-A0A971YNX4-F1
#
_entry.id   AF-A0A971YNX4-F1
#
_cell.length_a   1.000
_cell.length_b   1.000
_cell.length_c   1.000
_cell.angle_alpha   90.00
_cell.angle_beta   90.00
_cell.angle_gamma   90.00
#
_symmetry.space_group_name_H-M   'P 1'
#
loop_
_entity.id
_entity.type
_entity.pdbx_description
1 polymer ?
#
loop_
_entity_poly.entity_id
_entity_poly.type
_entity_poly.pdbx_seq_one_letter_code
_entity_poly.pdbx_strand_id
1 'polypeptide(L)'
;ASLSMGVWSGFQIAGKVFFDQLDWFANNVLLPLGGMFTALFVAWIWGVKNALREISNDGTIQFGLGNVWGNVMMKWVSPALVAIIFLAGIGIIKL
;
A
#
# COMPACT_ATOMS: atom_id res chain seq x y z
N ALA A 1 7.24 11.22 -18.52
CA ALA A 1 6.12 11.20 -19.49
C ALA A 1 6.47 11.85 -20.84
N SER A 2 6.72 13.17 -20.89
CA SER A 2 6.78 13.93 -22.16
C SER A 2 7.84 13.44 -23.17
N LEU A 3 9.02 12.99 -22.72
CA LEU A 3 10.04 12.45 -23.62
C LEU A 3 9.66 11.07 -24.21
N SER A 4 9.15 10.18 -23.36
CA SER A 4 8.70 8.84 -23.74
C SER A 4 7.49 8.89 -24.66
N MET A 5 6.49 9.73 -24.37
CA MET A 5 5.27 9.87 -25.18
C MET A 5 5.47 10.75 -26.43
N GLY A 6 6.64 11.41 -26.55
CA GLY A 6 7.00 12.25 -27.68
C GLY A 6 8.10 11.61 -28.53
N VAL A 7 9.31 12.16 -28.44
CA VAL A 7 10.47 11.81 -29.30
C VAL A 7 10.89 10.34 -29.18
N TRP A 8 10.66 9.70 -28.03
CA TRP A 8 10.98 8.29 -27.77
C TRP A 8 9.77 7.34 -27.90
N SER A 9 8.67 7.78 -28.50
CA SER A 9 7.45 6.96 -28.67
C SER A 9 7.65 5.71 -29.53
N GLY A 10 8.69 5.69 -30.37
CA GLY A 10 9.11 4.53 -31.16
C GLY A 10 9.88 3.46 -30.37
N PHE A 11 10.42 3.80 -29.18
CA PHE A 11 11.09 2.83 -28.31
C PHE A 11 10.05 2.10 -27.47
N GLN A 12 9.40 1.13 -28.10
CA GLN A 12 8.34 0.32 -27.51
C GLN A 12 8.90 -1.03 -27.09
N ILE A 13 8.66 -1.40 -25.83
CA ILE A 13 8.98 -2.73 -25.32
C ILE A 13 7.63 -3.41 -25.08
N ALA A 14 7.43 -4.58 -25.71
CA ALA A 14 6.17 -5.33 -25.66
C ALA A 14 4.91 -4.52 -26.08
N GLY A 15 5.06 -3.58 -27.02
CA GLY A 15 3.94 -2.78 -27.56
C GLY A 15 3.48 -1.63 -26.66
N LYS A 16 4.19 -1.35 -25.55
CA LYS A 16 3.95 -0.18 -24.71
C LYS A 16 5.16 0.74 -24.71
N VAL A 17 4.90 2.04 -24.56
CA VAL A 17 5.97 3.03 -24.49
C VAL A 17 6.68 2.89 -23.13
N PHE A 18 7.97 3.22 -23.06
CA PHE A 18 8.77 3.06 -21.84
C PHE A 18 8.10 3.62 -20.56
N PHE A 19 7.43 4.78 -20.67
CA PHE A 19 6.70 5.37 -19.54
C PHE A 19 5.53 4.52 -19.06
N ASP A 20 4.79 3.86 -19.95
CA ASP A 20 3.65 3.00 -19.57
C ASP A 20 4.12 1.76 -18.81
N GLN A 21 5.33 1.27 -19.09
CA GLN A 21 5.92 0.16 -18.34
C GLN A 21 6.33 0.59 -16.94
N LEU A 22 6.93 1.77 -16.81
CA LEU A 22 7.24 2.37 -15.51
C LEU A 22 5.97 2.64 -14.71
N ASP A 23 4.91 3.13 -15.36
CA ASP A 23 3.62 3.35 -14.73
C ASP A 23 2.97 2.04 -14.25
N TRP A 24 3.02 0.98 -15.08
CA TRP A 24 2.57 -0.34 -14.66
C TRP A 24 3.36 -0.87 -13.46
N PHE A 25 4.68 -0.75 -13.49
CA PHE A 25 5.54 -1.18 -12.39
C PHE A 25 5.28 -0.37 -11.11
N ALA A 26 5.11 0.95 -11.23
CA ALA A 26 4.78 1.80 -10.09
C ALA A 26 3.42 1.43 -9.48
N ASN A 27 2.38 1.32 -10.30
CA ASN A 27 1.01 1.14 -9.83
C ASN A 27 0.73 -0.30 -9.35
N ASN A 28 1.35 -1.31 -9.97
CA ASN A 28 1.08 -2.71 -9.64
C ASN A 28 2.11 -3.33 -8.70
N VAL A 29 3.32 -2.76 -8.60
CA VAL A 29 4.39 -3.28 -7.74
C VAL A 29 4.73 -2.31 -6.62
N LEU A 30 5.12 -1.06 -6.92
CA LEU A 30 5.56 -0.14 -5.86
C LEU A 30 4.43 0.27 -4.91
N LEU A 31 3.22 0.56 -5.41
CA LEU A 31 2.11 0.98 -4.56
C LEU A 31 1.69 -0.12 -3.56
N PRO A 32 1.42 -1.37 -3.98
CA PRO A 32 1.10 -2.44 -3.04
C PRO A 32 2.24 -2.73 -2.06
N LEU A 33 3.48 -2.75 -2.56
CA LEU A 33 4.66 -3.09 -1.77
C LEU A 33 4.99 -1.98 -0.74
N GLY A 34 4.83 -0.72 -1.12
CA GLY A 34 4.90 0.43 -0.22
C GLY A 34 3.82 0.38 0.86
N GLY A 35 2.57 0.08 0.48
CA GLY A 35 1.48 -0.16 1.43
C GLY A 35 1.77 -1.31 2.40
N MET A 36 2.48 -2.35 1.93
CA MET A 36 2.77 -3.54 2.75
C MET A 36 3.77 -3.20 3.84
N PHE A 37 4.84 -2.50 3.47
CA PHE A 37 5.86 -2.10 4.42
C PHE A 37 5.34 -1.06 5.40
N THR A 38 4.49 -0.11 4.98
CA THR A 38 3.89 0.84 5.91
C THR A 38 2.91 0.17 6.86
N ALA A 39 2.06 -0.75 6.40
CA ALA A 39 1.15 -1.50 7.26
C ALA A 39 1.91 -2.38 8.27
N LEU A 40 2.93 -3.12 7.83
CA LEU A 40 3.79 -3.92 8.71
C LEU A 40 4.51 -3.04 9.74
N PHE A 41 5.06 -1.90 9.31
CA PHE A 41 5.73 -0.96 10.19
C PHE A 41 4.77 -0.44 11.27
N VAL A 42 3.57 0.01 10.91
CA VAL A 42 2.60 0.54 11.87
C VAL A 42 2.11 -0.56 12.83
N ALA A 43 1.83 -1.76 12.31
CA ALA A 43 1.27 -2.84 13.11
C ALA A 43 2.28 -3.48 14.09
N TRP A 44 3.54 -3.66 13.67
CA TRP A 44 4.54 -4.43 14.41
C TRP A 44 5.68 -3.58 14.98
N ILE A 45 6.19 -2.59 14.25
CA ILE A 45 7.37 -1.80 14.67
C ILE A 45 6.95 -0.58 15.48
N TRP A 46 6.07 0.27 14.94
CA TRP A 46 5.51 1.42 15.67
C TRP A 46 4.61 0.92 16.80
N GLY A 47 3.78 -0.08 16.51
CA GLY A 47 2.90 -0.68 17.48
C GLY A 47 1.57 0.06 17.58
N VAL A 48 0.51 -0.73 17.52
CA VAL A 48 -0.89 -0.32 17.55
C VAL A 48 -1.25 0.67 18.66
N LYS A 49 -0.64 0.53 19.85
CA LYS A 49 -0.91 1.39 21.00
C LYS A 49 -0.52 2.84 20.75
N ASN A 50 0.60 3.05 20.07
CA ASN A 50 1.08 4.39 19.72
C ASN A 50 0.20 5.00 18.62
N ALA A 51 -0.20 4.20 17.63
CA ALA A 51 -1.15 4.64 16.60
C ALA A 51 -2.52 5.03 17.20
N LEU A 52 -3.02 4.25 18.16
CA LEU A 52 -4.24 4.59 18.90
C LEU A 52 -4.11 5.86 19.73
N ARG A 53 -2.93 6.09 20.31
CA ARG A 53 -2.66 7.30 21.09
C ARG A 53 -2.67 8.55 20.22
N GLU A 54 -2.09 8.45 19.03
CA GLU A 54 -2.13 9.53 18.03
C GLU A 54 -3.58 9.83 17.59
N ILE A 55 -4.37 8.79 17.30
CA ILE A 55 -5.76 8.94 16.83
C ILE A 55 -6.70 9.45 17.91
N SER A 56 -6.49 9.03 19.16
CA SER A 56 -7.26 9.52 20.31
C SER A 56 -6.78 10.88 20.83
N ASN A 57 -5.75 11.47 20.18
CA ASN A 57 -5.13 12.73 20.59
C ASN A 57 -4.74 12.67 22.09
N ASP A 58 -3.92 11.67 22.43
CA ASP A 58 -3.50 11.34 23.80
C ASP A 58 -4.67 11.10 24.79
N GLY A 59 -5.78 10.55 24.29
CA GLY A 59 -6.95 10.20 25.10
C GLY A 59 -7.97 11.32 25.28
N THR A 60 -7.79 12.46 24.62
CA THR A 60 -8.76 13.57 24.61
C THR A 60 -10.07 13.17 23.91
N ILE A 61 -10.03 12.19 22.99
CA ILE A 61 -11.19 11.66 22.28
C ILE A 61 -11.41 10.20 22.69
N GLN A 62 -12.56 9.91 23.32
CA GLN A 62 -12.90 8.56 23.78
C GLN A 62 -13.22 7.62 22.61
N PHE A 63 -12.22 6.85 22.18
CA PHE A 63 -12.39 5.80 21.19
C PHE A 63 -12.84 4.50 21.86
N GLY A 64 -14.14 4.36 22.12
CA GLY A 64 -14.72 3.16 22.78
C GLY A 64 -14.47 1.84 22.04
N LEU A 65 -14.21 1.90 20.73
CA LEU A 65 -13.83 0.76 19.87
C LEU A 65 -12.32 0.68 19.60
N GLY A 66 -11.51 1.54 20.22
CA GLY A 66 -10.07 1.66 19.94
C GLY A 66 -9.32 0.35 20.15
N ASN A 67 -9.68 -0.43 21.16
CA ASN A 67 -9.01 -1.71 21.44
C ASN A 67 -9.31 -2.77 20.36
N VAL A 68 -10.53 -2.79 19.80
CA VAL A 68 -10.91 -3.72 18.72
C VAL A 68 -10.29 -3.29 17.39
N TRP A 69 -10.37 -1.99 17.07
CA TRP A 69 -9.75 -1.41 15.88
C TRP A 69 -8.23 -1.65 15.88
N GLY A 70 -7.58 -1.40 17.01
CA GLY A 70 -6.15 -1.62 17.12
C GLY A 70 -5.74 -3.09 17.02
N ASN A 71 -6.30 -3.96 17.86
CA ASN A 71 -5.79 -5.33 17.98
C ASN A 71 -6.27 -6.25 16.85
N VAL A 72 -7.43 -5.98 16.25
CA VAL A 72 -7.99 -6.79 15.17
C VAL A 72 -7.72 -6.15 13.81
N MET A 73 -8.13 -4.90 13.60
CA MET A 73 -8.00 -4.29 12.27
C MET A 73 -6.54 -3.97 11.94
N MET A 74 -5.79 -3.35 12.85
CA MET A 74 -4.39 -3.00 12.60
C MET A 74 -3.46 -4.21 12.53
N LYS A 75 -3.65 -5.19 13.42
CA LYS A 75 -2.73 -6.31 13.60
C LYS A 75 -2.99 -7.49 12.67
N TRP A 76 -4.24 -7.71 12.26
CA TRP A 76 -4.64 -8.84 11.41
C TRP A 76 -5.20 -8.39 10.07
N VAL A 77 -6.19 -7.49 10.06
CA VAL A 77 -6.91 -7.10 8.83
C VAL A 77 -6.02 -6.30 7.88
N SER A 78 -5.26 -5.33 8.39
CA SER A 78 -4.38 -4.47 7.60
C SER A 78 -3.26 -5.25 6.91
N PRO A 79 -2.45 -6.08 7.60
CA PRO A 79 -1.45 -6.90 6.91
C PRO A 79 -2.07 -7.96 5.98
N ALA A 80 -3.24 -8.52 6.31
CA ALA A 80 -3.92 -9.47 5.42
C ALA A 80 -4.45 -8.81 4.13
N LEU A 81 -5.10 -7.64 4.23
CA LEU A 81 -5.55 -6.87 3.07
C LEU A 81 -4.39 -6.50 2.17
N VAL A 82 -3.28 -6.05 2.75
CA VAL A 82 -2.13 -5.67 1.93
C VAL A 82 -1.43 -6.87 1.30
N ALA A 83 -1.37 -8.01 2.00
CA ALA A 83 -0.91 -9.27 1.39
C ALA A 83 -1.80 -9.70 0.21
N ILE A 84 -3.13 -9.54 0.32
CA ILE A 84 -4.08 -9.81 -0.78
C ILE A 84 -3.85 -8.86 -1.96
N ILE A 85 -3.69 -7.56 -1.71
CA ILE A 85 -3.42 -6.56 -2.77
C ILE A 85 -2.06 -6.85 -3.42
N PHE A 86 -1.05 -7.28 -2.66
CA PHE A 86 0.25 -7.68 -3.21
C PHE A 86 0.13 -8.91 -4.11
N LEU A 87 -0.59 -9.95 -3.68
CA LEU A 87 -0.86 -11.14 -4.49
C LEU A 87 -1.67 -10.82 -5.75
N ALA A 88 -2.59 -9.85 -5.67
CA ALA A 88 -3.32 -9.33 -6.83
C ALA A 88 -2.40 -8.53 -7.76
N GLY A 89 -1.50 -7.71 -7.23
CA GLY A 89 -0.52 -6.92 -8.00
C GLY A 89 0.51 -7.77 -8.75
N ILE A 90 0.90 -8.92 -8.19
CA ILE A 90 1.74 -9.92 -8.88
C ILE A 90 0.96 -10.70 -9.96
N GLY A 91 -0.37 -10.55 -10.01
CA GLY A 91 -1.23 -11.21 -10.99
C GLY A 91 -1.54 -12.68 -10.68
N ILE A 92 -1.24 -13.15 -9.46
CA ILE A 92 -1.59 -14.50 -8.98
C ILE A 92 -3.10 -14.58 -8.70
N ILE A 93 -3.69 -13.48 -8.25
CA ILE A 93 -5.12 -13.33 -8.01
C ILE A 93 -5.66 -12.27 -8.97
N LYS A 94 -6.64 -12.62 -9.81
CA LYS A 94 -7.46 -11.61 -10.48
C LYS A 94 -8.49 -11.11 -9.48
N LEU A 95 -8.22 -9.96 -8.87
CA LEU A 95 -9.22 -9.23 -8.09
C LEU A 95 -10.05 -8.35 -9.03
#